data_AF-A0A7S1PXF4-F1
#
_entry.id   AF-A0A7S1PXF4-F1
#
_cell.length_a   1.000
_cell.length_b   1.000
_cell.length_c   1.000
_cell.angle_alpha   90.00
_cell.angle_beta   90.00
_cell.angle_gamma   90.00
#
_symmetry.space_group_name_H-M   'P 1'
#
loop_
_entity.id
_entity.type
_entity.pdbx_description
1 polymer ?
#
loop_
_entity_poly.entity_id
_entity_poly.type
_entity_poly.pdbx_seq_one_letter_code
_entity_poly.pdbx_strand_id
1 'polypeptide(L)'
;QRYKKLQPLDALDDEKDYKTLVHTLPIEMVSTIFKTKFSDEGRCKKGPAGLREEQARVYADVFGKNAITPPKRDNIWLKLVRQTFLGIFNILLWSCVLAEVLLIIVFSGRNSGAEK
;
A
#
# COMPACT_ATOMS: atom_id res chain seq x y z
N GLN A 1 2.16 4.34 1.70
CA GLN A 1 1.86 4.88 0.35
C GLN A 1 2.04 6.40 0.25
N ARG A 2 1.68 7.18 1.29
CA ARG A 2 1.97 8.63 1.42
C ARG A 2 3.44 8.99 1.15
N TYR A 3 4.37 8.18 1.66
CA TYR A 3 5.81 8.41 1.55
C TYR A 3 6.46 7.89 0.25
N LYS A 4 5.74 7.11 -0.56
CA LYS A 4 6.25 6.68 -1.88
C LYS A 4 6.30 7.81 -2.91
N LYS A 5 5.51 8.87 -2.71
CA LYS A 5 5.42 10.01 -3.64
C LYS A 5 6.50 11.07 -3.40
N LEU A 6 7.27 10.96 -2.32
CA LEU A 6 8.27 11.94 -1.90
C LEU A 6 9.71 11.46 -2.10
N GLN A 7 9.92 10.32 -2.78
CA GLN A 7 11.24 9.69 -2.89
C GLN A 7 11.75 9.73 -4.34
N PRO A 8 13.03 10.12 -4.57
CA PRO A 8 13.69 9.85 -5.84
C PRO A 8 13.83 8.33 -6.04
N LEU A 9 13.79 7.87 -7.29
CA LEU A 9 13.66 6.45 -7.64
C LEU A 9 14.80 5.54 -7.13
N ASP A 10 15.96 6.10 -6.76
CA ASP A 10 17.20 5.36 -6.52
C ASP A 10 17.60 5.17 -5.03
N ALA A 11 16.73 5.48 -4.07
CA ALA A 11 17.09 5.34 -2.64
C ALA A 11 17.08 3.86 -2.17
N LEU A 12 18.22 3.38 -1.68
CA LEU A 12 18.43 2.05 -1.09
C LEU A 12 17.55 1.81 0.15
N ASP A 13 17.18 0.55 0.41
CA ASP A 13 16.27 0.15 1.51
C ASP A 13 16.70 0.64 2.90
N ASP A 14 17.99 0.81 3.15
CA ASP A 14 18.53 1.24 4.45
C ASP A 14 18.36 2.75 4.73
N GLU A 15 18.04 3.57 3.72
CA GLU A 15 17.64 4.97 3.92
C GLU A 15 16.13 5.12 4.19
N LYS A 16 15.36 4.02 4.21
CA LYS A 16 13.90 4.03 4.42
C LYS A 16 13.51 4.15 5.89
N ASP A 17 14.44 4.00 6.81
CA ASP A 17 14.24 4.31 8.22
C ASP A 17 14.31 5.82 8.42
N TYR A 18 13.14 6.41 8.66
CA TYR A 18 13.04 7.81 9.06
C TYR A 18 14.01 8.06 10.21
N LYS A 19 14.87 9.08 10.08
CA LYS A 19 15.67 9.59 11.20
C LYS A 19 14.71 10.15 12.26
N THR A 20 14.21 9.30 13.15
CA THR A 20 13.27 9.62 14.25
C THR A 20 13.96 10.30 15.43
N LEU A 21 15.21 10.69 15.27
CA LEU A 21 16.07 11.27 16.30
C LEU A 21 15.81 12.77 16.57
N VAL A 22 14.59 13.26 16.32
CA VAL A 22 14.23 14.67 16.59
C VAL A 22 14.46 15.02 18.07
N HIS A 23 14.31 14.04 18.95
CA HIS A 23 14.54 14.19 20.39
C HIS A 23 16.01 14.32 20.80
N THR A 24 16.97 13.98 19.92
CA THR A 24 18.41 14.17 20.20
C THR A 24 18.96 15.47 19.64
N LEU A 25 18.15 16.22 18.88
CA LEU A 25 18.58 17.46 18.23
C LEU A 25 18.39 18.66 19.17
N PRO A 26 19.28 19.67 19.09
CA PRO A 26 19.10 20.92 19.81
C PRO A 26 17.92 21.71 19.24
N ILE A 27 17.27 22.51 20.08
CA ILE A 27 16.04 23.26 19.75
C ILE A 27 16.21 24.16 18.52
N GLU A 28 17.38 24.77 18.34
CA GLU A 28 17.70 25.63 17.19
C GLU A 28 17.73 24.86 15.86
N MET A 29 18.23 23.62 15.88
CA MET A 29 18.20 22.78 14.68
C MET A 29 16.77 22.33 14.38
N VAL A 30 15.99 21.97 15.40
CA VAL A 30 14.59 21.59 15.23
C VAL A 30 13.77 22.77 14.69
N SER A 31 14.00 24.00 15.16
CA SER A 31 13.30 25.21 14.68
C SER A 31 13.55 25.45 13.18
N THR A 32 14.78 25.21 12.75
CA THR A 32 15.22 25.38 11.37
C THR A 32 14.68 24.28 10.47
N ILE A 33 14.76 23.02 10.89
CA ILE A 33 14.29 21.85 10.11
C ILE A 33 12.78 21.92 9.89
N PHE A 34 12.00 22.18 10.95
CA PHE A 34 10.54 22.20 10.87
C PHE A 34 9.97 23.58 10.51
N LYS A 35 10.81 24.60 10.37
CA LYS A 35 10.42 25.99 10.10
C LYS A 35 9.35 26.47 11.08
N THR A 36 9.54 26.13 12.35
CA THR A 36 8.64 26.41 13.48
C THR A 36 9.31 27.34 14.47
N LYS A 37 8.56 28.28 15.03
CA LYS A 37 9.07 29.12 16.12
C LYS A 37 8.85 28.42 17.47
N PHE A 38 9.93 28.15 18.18
CA PHE A 38 9.89 27.68 19.57
C PHE A 38 10.04 28.84 20.55
N SER A 39 9.59 28.65 21.79
CA SER A 39 9.80 29.60 22.89
C SER A 39 10.84 29.05 23.85
N ASP A 40 11.79 29.89 24.26
CA ASP A 40 13.00 29.51 25.00
C ASP A 40 12.73 28.84 26.37
N GLU A 41 11.51 28.95 26.90
CA GLU A 41 11.14 28.42 28.22
C GLU A 41 10.27 27.14 28.14
N GLY A 42 10.07 26.57 26.95
CA GLY A 42 9.18 25.41 26.74
C GLY A 42 7.70 25.70 27.02
N ARG A 43 7.36 26.97 27.26
CA ARG A 43 6.00 27.45 27.51
C ARG A 43 5.70 28.60 26.56
N CYS A 44 4.56 28.56 25.88
CA CYS A 44 4.09 29.60 24.96
C CYS A 44 3.54 30.83 25.70
N LYS A 45 4.32 31.42 26.62
CA LYS A 45 3.89 32.59 27.42
C LYS A 45 4.18 33.92 26.75
N LYS A 46 5.21 33.97 25.89
CA LYS A 46 5.71 35.19 25.24
C LYS A 46 5.38 35.17 23.75
N GLY A 47 4.19 35.67 23.39
CA GLY A 47 3.79 35.91 22.00
C GLY A 47 3.50 34.65 21.17
N PRO A 48 3.34 34.80 19.84
CA PRO A 48 3.00 33.69 18.96
C PRO A 48 4.15 32.70 18.83
N ALA A 49 3.83 31.41 18.96
CA ALA A 49 4.73 30.26 18.86
C ALA A 49 4.10 29.16 17.97
N GLY A 50 4.94 28.32 17.36
CA GLY A 50 4.51 27.25 16.46
C GLY A 50 4.54 27.64 14.98
N LEU A 51 3.61 27.08 14.22
CA LEU A 51 3.45 27.31 12.78
C LEU A 51 2.42 28.42 12.52
N ARG A 52 2.57 29.16 11.41
CA ARG A 52 1.52 30.06 10.93
C ARG A 52 0.36 29.24 10.35
N GLU A 53 -0.86 29.75 10.45
CA GLU A 53 -2.04 29.06 9.91
C GLU A 53 -1.94 28.78 8.40
N GLU A 54 -1.43 29.74 7.63
CA GLU A 54 -1.21 29.58 6.19
C GLU A 54 -0.24 28.43 5.89
N GLN A 55 0.88 28.37 6.63
CA GLN A 55 1.87 27.30 6.51
C GLN A 55 1.28 25.95 6.94
N ALA A 56 0.44 25.94 7.97
CA ALA A 56 -0.22 24.73 8.45
C ALA A 56 -1.20 24.18 7.41
N ARG A 57 -1.94 25.05 6.70
CA ARG A 57 -2.81 24.66 5.59
C ARG A 57 -2.02 24.05 4.44
N VAL A 58 -0.93 24.70 4.02
CA VAL A 58 -0.05 24.16 2.97
C VAL A 58 0.50 22.79 3.38
N TYR A 59 0.93 22.62 4.63
CA TYR A 59 1.43 21.33 5.11
C TYR A 59 0.32 20.27 5.19
N ALA A 60 -0.89 20.66 5.57
CA ALA A 60 -2.03 19.75 5.56
C ALA A 60 -2.37 19.27 4.15
N ASP A 61 -2.26 20.12 3.13
CA ASP A 61 -2.51 19.76 1.73
C ASP A 61 -1.38 18.90 1.15
N VAL A 62 -0.12 19.26 1.42
CA VAL A 62 1.06 18.55 0.90
C VAL A 62 1.19 17.19 1.55
N PHE A 63 1.12 17.13 2.88
CA PHE A 63 1.32 15.88 3.59
C PHE A 63 0.01 15.09 3.65
N GLY A 64 -1.15 15.72 3.84
CA GLY A 64 -2.43 15.04 4.05
C GLY A 64 -2.78 14.86 5.52
N LYS A 65 -3.94 14.26 5.79
CA LYS A 65 -4.47 14.07 7.15
C LYS A 65 -3.52 13.24 8.03
N ASN A 66 -3.32 13.63 9.28
CA ASN A 66 -2.57 12.85 10.26
C ASN A 66 -3.41 11.66 10.76
N ALA A 67 -3.65 10.70 9.87
CA ALA A 67 -4.39 9.48 10.15
C ALA A 67 -3.70 8.30 9.48
N ILE A 68 -3.65 7.16 10.20
CA ILE A 68 -3.14 5.92 9.63
C ILE A 68 -4.13 5.47 8.55
N THR A 69 -3.67 5.45 7.29
CA THR A 69 -4.50 4.96 6.19
C THR A 69 -4.65 3.45 6.35
N PRO A 70 -5.88 2.91 6.40
CA PRO A 70 -6.07 1.47 6.48
C PRO A 70 -5.45 0.80 5.25
N PRO A 71 -4.96 -0.44 5.37
CA PRO A 71 -4.45 -1.18 4.24
C PRO A 71 -5.54 -1.35 3.18
N LYS A 72 -5.14 -1.39 1.90
CA LYS A 72 -6.06 -1.67 0.81
C LYS A 72 -6.67 -3.05 1.04
N ARG A 73 -8.00 -3.14 1.06
CA ARG A 73 -8.70 -4.43 1.14
C ARG A 73 -8.78 -4.99 -0.27
N ASP A 74 -8.34 -6.22 -0.45
CA ASP A 74 -8.56 -6.92 -1.71
C ASP A 74 -10.03 -7.32 -1.84
N ASN A 75 -10.50 -7.38 -3.07
CA ASN A 75 -11.83 -7.90 -3.38
C ASN A 75 -11.91 -9.37 -2.96
N ILE A 76 -12.96 -9.71 -2.21
CA ILE A 76 -13.20 -11.06 -1.68
C ILE A 76 -13.26 -12.09 -2.82
N TRP A 77 -13.90 -11.74 -3.93
CA TRP A 77 -14.01 -12.59 -5.12
C TRP A 77 -12.67 -12.90 -5.77
N LEU A 78 -11.73 -11.94 -5.79
CA LEU A 78 -10.38 -12.17 -6.32
C LEU A 78 -9.60 -13.15 -5.45
N LYS A 79 -9.76 -13.07 -4.13
CA LYS A 79 -9.18 -14.06 -3.21
C LYS A 79 -9.76 -15.45 -3.43
N LEU A 80 -11.07 -15.52 -3.66
CA LEU A 80 -11.76 -16.78 -3.91
C LEU A 80 -11.29 -17.42 -5.22
N VAL A 81 -11.26 -16.67 -6.32
CA VAL A 81 -10.74 -17.14 -7.61
C VAL A 81 -9.29 -17.61 -7.50
N ARG A 82 -8.44 -16.87 -6.78
CA ARG A 82 -7.07 -17.29 -6.53
C ARG A 82 -7.02 -18.64 -5.79
N GLN A 83 -7.86 -18.83 -4.79
CA GLN A 83 -7.89 -20.09 -4.05
C GLN A 83 -8.45 -21.24 -4.89
N THR A 84 -9.51 -21.02 -5.67
CA THR A 84 -10.19 -22.08 -6.45
C THR A 84 -9.43 -22.50 -7.70
N PHE A 85 -8.59 -21.64 -8.28
CA PHE A 85 -7.92 -21.93 -9.56
C PHE A 85 -6.38 -21.93 -9.51
N LEU A 86 -5.73 -21.23 -8.56
CA LEU A 86 -4.26 -21.13 -8.52
C LEU A 86 -3.59 -22.11 -7.53
N GLY A 87 -4.35 -23.01 -6.90
CA GLY A 87 -3.78 -24.09 -6.08
C GLY A 87 -3.31 -25.25 -6.95
N ILE A 88 -2.13 -25.82 -6.67
CA ILE A 88 -1.56 -26.96 -7.45
C ILE A 88 -2.57 -28.11 -7.56
N PHE A 89 -3.23 -28.47 -6.46
CA PHE A 89 -4.25 -29.52 -6.45
C PHE A 89 -5.49 -29.15 -7.28
N ASN A 90 -5.93 -27.89 -7.23
CA ASN A 90 -7.06 -27.42 -8.03
C ASN A 90 -6.74 -27.42 -9.52
N ILE A 91 -5.52 -27.05 -9.92
CA ILE A 91 -5.08 -27.11 -11.31
C ILE A 91 -5.12 -28.57 -11.82
N LEU A 92 -4.65 -29.53 -11.01
CA LEU A 92 -4.72 -30.95 -11.35
C LEU A 92 -6.17 -31.43 -11.51
N LEU A 93 -7.06 -31.08 -10.57
CA LEU A 93 -8.47 -31.46 -10.66
C LEU A 93 -9.16 -30.88 -11.90
N TRP A 94 -8.94 -29.59 -12.18
CA TRP A 94 -9.48 -28.94 -13.37
C TRP A 94 -8.94 -29.57 -14.66
N SER A 95 -7.68 -30.01 -14.67
CA SER A 95 -7.11 -30.73 -15.81
C SER A 95 -7.77 -32.09 -16.04
N CYS A 96 -8.11 -32.82 -14.98
CA CYS A 96 -8.85 -34.08 -15.08
C CYS A 96 -10.27 -33.87 -15.62
N VAL A 97 -11.00 -32.89 -15.09
CA VAL A 97 -12.34 -32.52 -15.59
C VAL A 97 -12.28 -32.14 -17.06
N LEU A 98 -11.26 -31.36 -17.46
CA LEU A 98 -11.07 -30.95 -18.85
C LEU A 98 -10.79 -32.16 -19.76
N ALA A 99 -9.98 -33.12 -19.31
CA ALA A 99 -9.71 -34.35 -20.05
C ALA A 99 -10.96 -35.24 -20.20
N GLU A 100 -11.77 -35.38 -19.15
CA GLU A 100 -13.02 -36.14 -19.19
C GLU A 100 -14.04 -35.50 -20.15
N VAL A 101 -14.21 -34.18 -20.07
CA VAL A 101 -15.10 -33.44 -20.99
C VAL A 101 -14.65 -33.60 -22.45
N LEU A 102 -13.34 -33.51 -22.71
CA LEU A 102 -12.81 -33.74 -24.07
C LEU A 102 -13.08 -35.18 -24.55
N LEU A 103 -12.90 -36.18 -23.70
CA LEU A 103 -13.19 -37.57 -24.04
C LEU A 103 -14.68 -37.78 -24.36
N ILE A 104 -15.59 -37.21 -23.56
CA ILE A 104 -17.03 -37.27 -23.81
C ILE A 104 -17.37 -36.64 -25.16
N ILE A 105 -16.88 -35.43 -25.43
CA ILE A 105 -17.16 -34.74 -26.71
C ILE A 105 -16.67 -35.57 -27.90
N VAL A 106 -15.46 -36.14 -27.81
CA VAL A 106 -14.88 -36.96 -28.90
C VAL A 106 -15.64 -38.27 -29.09
N PHE A 107 -16.03 -38.96 -28.02
CA PHE A 107 -16.76 -40.25 -28.11
C PHE A 107 -18.25 -40.08 -28.46
N SER A 108 -18.93 -39.07 -27.91
CA SER A 108 -20.30 -38.73 -28.31
C SER A 108 -20.38 -38.29 -29.79
N GLY A 109 -19.33 -37.62 -30.29
CA GLY A 109 -19.20 -37.28 -31.70
C GLY A 109 -18.97 -38.50 -32.62
N ARG A 110 -18.15 -39.49 -32.19
CA ARG A 110 -17.89 -40.71 -32.97
C ARG A 110 -19.07 -41.67 -33.05
N ASN A 111 -19.80 -41.88 -31.95
CA ASN A 111 -20.97 -42.79 -31.97
C ASN A 111 -22.10 -42.27 -32.88
N SER A 112 -22.26 -40.94 -32.98
CA SER A 112 -23.27 -40.33 -33.85
C SER A 112 -22.91 -40.40 -35.35
N GLY A 113 -21.64 -40.71 -35.68
CA GLY A 113 -21.15 -40.85 -37.06
C GLY A 113 -21.04 -42.29 -37.55
N ALA A 114 -21.13 -43.28 -36.66
CA ALA A 114 -21.08 -44.71 -36.99
C ALA A 114 -22.47 -45.30 -37.34
N GLU A 115 -23.54 -44.50 -37.23
CA GLU A 115 -24.93 -44.88 -37.52
C GLU A 115 -25.44 -44.30 -38.87
N LYS A 116 -24.53 -44.07 -39.83
CA LYS A 116 -24.88 -43.66 -41.21
C LYS A 116 -24.26 -44.58 -42.24
#